data_AF-A0A4R1Z5V7-F1
#
_entry.id   AF-A0A4R1Z5V7-F1
#
_cell.length_a   1.000
_cell.length_b   1.000
_cell.length_c   1.000
_cell.angle_alpha   90.00
_cell.angle_beta   90.00
_cell.angle_gamma   90.00
#
_symmetry.space_group_name_H-M   'P 1'
#
loop_
_entity.id
_entity.type
_entity.pdbx_description
1 polymer ?
#
loop_
_entity_poly.entity_id
_entity_poly.type
_entity_poly.pdbx_seq_one_letter_code
_entity_poly.pdbx_strand_id
1 'polypeptide(L)'
;MEVNELKQRIANLSIWKKNGQRAPHKPLLILLSLAQFQQQHTVLPYETVREKLKKLLVEFGPARKSYHPEEPFVRLSTDGI
;
A
#
# COMPACT_ATOMS: atom_id res chain seq x y z
N MET A 1 16.85 7.70 5.35
CA MET A 1 16.92 6.62 4.36
C MET A 1 17.29 7.24 3.03
N GLU A 2 18.33 6.73 2.39
CA GLU A 2 18.76 7.21 1.07
C GLU A 2 17.79 6.76 -0.03
N VAL A 3 17.68 7.53 -1.13
CA VAL A 3 16.74 7.24 -2.22
C VAL A 3 16.97 5.85 -2.83
N ASN A 4 18.24 5.45 -2.98
CA ASN A 4 18.59 4.14 -3.52
C ASN A 4 18.18 3.00 -2.58
N GLU A 5 18.33 3.20 -1.27
CA GLU A 5 17.91 2.24 -0.26
C GLU A 5 16.38 2.08 -0.27
N LEU A 6 15.63 3.19 -0.32
CA LEU A 6 14.16 3.15 -0.43
C LEU A 6 13.71 2.41 -1.69
N LYS A 7 14.31 2.69 -2.85
CA LYS A 7 13.99 2.00 -4.10
C LYS A 7 14.22 0.50 -3.99
N GLN A 8 15.31 0.08 -3.35
CA GLN A 8 15.60 -1.34 -3.12
C GLN A 8 14.57 -1.99 -2.19
N ARG A 9 14.18 -1.32 -1.09
CA ARG A 9 13.14 -1.83 -0.18
C ARG A 9 11.79 -1.98 -0.90
N ILE A 10 11.38 -0.97 -1.68
CA ILE A 10 10.14 -1.03 -2.48
C ILE A 10 10.19 -2.15 -3.53
N ALA A 11 11.33 -2.33 -4.22
CA ALA A 11 11.48 -3.39 -5.22
C ALA A 11 11.40 -4.80 -4.61
N ASN A 12 11.84 -4.95 -3.36
CA ASN A 12 11.89 -6.22 -2.64
C ASN A 12 10.70 -6.46 -1.69
N LEU A 13 9.63 -5.66 -1.78
CA LEU A 13 8.44 -5.82 -0.95
C LEU A 13 7.92 -7.25 -0.97
N SER A 14 7.64 -7.80 0.21
CA SER A 14 6.99 -9.09 0.34
C SER A 14 5.51 -8.96 -0.03
N ILE A 15 5.22 -9.19 -1.32
CA ILE A 15 3.86 -9.14 -1.87
C ILE A 15 3.29 -10.55 -1.88
N TRP A 16 2.19 -10.75 -1.14
CA TRP A 16 1.45 -12.00 -1.15
C TRP A 16 0.97 -12.36 -2.57
N LYS A 17 1.12 -13.64 -2.92
CA LYS A 17 0.73 -14.20 -4.21
C LYS A 17 -0.14 -15.43 -3.99
N LYS A 18 -1.23 -15.56 -4.75
CA LYS A 18 -2.02 -16.80 -4.83
C LYS A 18 -2.51 -17.00 -6.26
N ASN A 19 -2.29 -18.21 -6.80
CA ASN A 19 -2.73 -18.62 -8.14
C ASN A 19 -2.36 -17.60 -9.23
N GLY A 20 -1.12 -17.10 -9.21
CA GLY A 20 -0.64 -16.10 -10.18
C GLY A 20 -1.09 -14.65 -9.92
N GLN A 21 -2.02 -14.41 -8.98
CA GLN A 21 -2.47 -13.07 -8.63
C GLN A 21 -1.64 -12.49 -7.47
N ARG A 22 -1.23 -11.24 -7.62
CA ARG A 22 -0.54 -10.45 -6.58
C ARG A 22 -1.54 -9.64 -5.76
N ALA A 23 -1.33 -9.53 -4.46
CA ALA A 23 -2.08 -8.62 -3.60
C ALA A 23 -1.70 -7.16 -3.91
N PRO A 24 -2.66 -6.28 -4.28
CA PRO A 24 -2.35 -4.89 -4.63
C PRO A 24 -2.20 -3.97 -3.41
N HIS A 25 -2.47 -4.47 -2.19
CA HIS A 25 -2.58 -3.68 -0.97
C HIS A 25 -1.36 -2.78 -0.66
N LYS A 26 -0.16 -3.37 -0.54
CA LYS A 26 1.06 -2.62 -0.20
C LYS A 26 1.44 -1.59 -1.29
N PRO A 27 1.52 -1.96 -2.59
CA PRO A 27 1.79 -0.98 -3.64
C PRO A 27 0.80 0.18 -3.68
N LEU A 28 -0.50 -0.09 -3.52
CA LEU A 28 -1.52 0.96 -3.52
C LEU A 28 -1.39 1.91 -2.33
N LEU A 29 -1.07 1.40 -1.14
CA LEU A 29 -0.82 2.26 0.02
C LEU A 29 0.42 3.14 -0.20
N ILE A 30 1.50 2.63 -0.76
CA ILE A 30 2.69 3.43 -1.09
C ILE A 30 2.36 4.54 -2.08
N LEU A 31 1.65 4.23 -3.17
CA LEU A 31 1.24 5.22 -4.17
C LEU A 31 0.33 6.29 -3.55
N LEU A 32 -0.60 5.87 -2.70
CA LEU A 32 -1.47 6.79 -1.99
C LEU A 32 -0.66 7.71 -1.06
N SER A 33 0.31 7.18 -0.32
CA SER A 33 1.21 7.97 0.53
C SER A 33 2.01 9.00 -0.26
N LEU A 34 2.53 8.63 -1.44
CA LEU A 34 3.25 9.56 -2.32
C LEU A 34 2.33 10.68 -2.83
N ALA A 35 1.09 10.37 -3.19
CA ALA A 35 0.12 11.37 -3.63
C ALA A 35 -0.26 12.35 -2.52
N GLN A 36 -0.33 11.90 -1.27
CA GLN A 36 -0.57 12.77 -0.11
C GLN A 36 0.68 13.62 0.19
N PHE A 37 1.88 13.04 0.08
CA PHE A 37 3.13 13.75 0.27
C PHE A 37 3.31 14.90 -0.74
N GLN A 38 2.91 14.69 -2.00
CA GLN A 38 2.88 15.74 -3.03
C GLN A 38 1.94 16.91 -2.65
N GLN A 39 0.92 16.65 -1.83
CA GLN A 39 0.01 17.66 -1.28
C GLN A 39 0.49 18.22 0.07
N GLN A 40 1.76 18.01 0.42
CA GLN A 40 2.37 18.45 1.69
C GLN A 40 1.79 17.77 2.95
N HIS A 41 1.06 16.68 2.78
CA HIS A 41 0.63 15.84 3.92
C HIS A 41 1.71 14.78 4.20
N THR A 42 2.38 14.91 5.34
CA THR A 42 3.45 13.98 5.76
C THR A 42 2.96 12.82 6.60
N VAL A 43 1.70 12.86 7.05
CA VAL A 43 1.05 11.83 7.86
C VAL A 43 -0.20 11.33 7.14
N LEU A 44 -0.41 10.01 7.13
CA LEU A 44 -1.64 9.37 6.67
C LEU A 44 -2.39 8.77 7.88
N PRO A 45 -3.35 9.51 8.47
CA PRO A 45 -4.30 8.92 9.40
C PRO A 45 -5.12 7.83 8.69
N TYR A 46 -5.26 6.65 9.31
CA TYR A 46 -5.98 5.53 8.69
C TYR A 46 -7.44 5.90 8.36
N GLU A 47 -8.10 6.63 9.24
CA GLU A 47 -9.50 7.03 9.18
C GLU A 47 -9.79 7.89 7.93
N THR A 48 -8.82 8.70 7.50
CA THR A 48 -9.00 9.56 6.33
C THR A 48 -8.75 8.83 5.02
N VAL A 49 -7.94 7.77 5.04
CA VAL A 49 -7.48 7.07 3.82
C VAL A 49 -8.10 5.71 3.61
N ARG A 50 -8.72 5.11 4.64
CA ARG A 50 -9.35 3.79 4.61
C ARG A 50 -10.30 3.62 3.42
N GLU A 51 -11.25 4.53 3.26
CA GLU A 51 -12.26 4.42 2.20
C GLU A 51 -11.65 4.65 0.80
N LYS A 52 -10.65 5.54 0.69
CA LYS A 52 -9.92 5.76 -0.56
C LYS A 52 -9.12 4.51 -0.96
N LEU A 53 -8.40 3.92 -0.01
CA LEU A 53 -7.64 2.69 -0.23
C LEU A 53 -8.57 1.52 -0.57
N LYS A 54 -9.71 1.39 0.11
CA LYS A 54 -10.72 0.37 -0.20
C LYS A 54 -11.23 0.49 -1.64
N LYS A 55 -11.52 1.70 -2.12
CA LYS A 55 -11.90 1.94 -3.52
C LYS A 55 -10.81 1.51 -4.50
N LEU A 56 -9.55 1.86 -4.22
CA LEU A 56 -8.41 1.44 -5.04
C LEU A 56 -8.24 -0.09 -5.05
N LEU A 57 -8.49 -0.77 -3.94
CA LEU A 57 -8.44 -2.23 -3.88
C LEU A 57 -9.53 -2.90 -4.73
N VAL A 58 -10.72 -2.29 -4.80
CA VAL A 58 -11.81 -2.75 -5.65
C VAL A 58 -11.48 -2.52 -7.13
N GLU A 59 -10.90 -1.36 -7.46
CA GLU A 59 -10.63 -0.94 -8.84
C GLU A 59 -9.42 -1.66 -9.46
N PHE A 60 -8.33 -1.81 -8.70
CA PHE A 60 -7.05 -2.33 -9.18
C PHE A 60 -6.72 -3.72 -8.65
N GLY A 61 -7.61 -4.32 -7.86
CA GLY A 61 -7.45 -5.66 -7.30
C GLY A 61 -8.35 -6.69 -7.94
N PRO A 62 -8.04 -7.99 -7.72
CA PRO A 62 -8.99 -9.05 -8.07
C PRO A 62 -10.25 -8.92 -7.23
N ALA A 63 -11.41 -9.30 -7.78
CA ALA A 63 -12.67 -9.29 -7.04
C ALA A 63 -12.56 -10.15 -5.76
N ARG A 64 -12.90 -9.55 -4.61
CA ARG A 64 -12.93 -10.22 -3.30
C ARG A 64 -14.30 -10.06 -2.64
N LYS A 65 -14.65 -11.01 -1.77
CA LYS A 65 -15.82 -10.91 -0.87
C LYS A 65 -15.64 -9.80 0.18
N SER A 66 -14.40 -9.62 0.65
CA SER A 66 -14.01 -8.62 1.64
C SER A 66 -12.69 -7.98 1.24
N TYR A 67 -12.56 -6.69 1.53
CA TYR A 67 -11.34 -5.91 1.29
C TYR A 67 -10.80 -5.43 2.63
N HIS A 68 -9.47 -5.52 2.79
CA HIS A 68 -8.78 -5.25 4.06
C HIS A 68 -7.79 -4.09 3.90
N PRO A 69 -8.28 -2.83 3.86
CA PRO A 69 -7.41 -1.66 3.76
C PRO A 69 -6.49 -1.47 4.98
N GLU A 70 -6.78 -2.11 6.11
CA GLU A 70 -5.97 -2.11 7.33
C GLU A 70 -4.68 -2.93 7.21
N GLU A 71 -4.70 -4.03 6.47
CA GLU A 71 -3.55 -4.94 6.36
C GLU A 71 -2.25 -4.27 5.87
N PRO A 72 -2.23 -3.45 4.80
CA PRO A 72 -0.99 -2.85 4.34
C PRO A 72 -0.36 -1.87 5.33
N PHE A 73 -1.13 -1.25 6.25
CA PHE A 73 -0.57 -0.38 7.30
C PHE A 73 0.30 -1.16 8.29
N VAL A 74 -0.12 -2.38 8.63
CA VAL A 74 0.63 -3.27 9.53
C VAL A 74 1.75 -3.98 8.78
N ARG A 75 1.52 -4.33 7.51
CA ARG A 75 2.46 -5.18 6.76
C ARG A 75 3.60 -4.41 6.11
N LEU A 76 3.46 -3.10 5.85
CA LEU A 76 4.58 -2.30 5.33
C LEU A 76 5.68 -2.08 6.38
N SER A 77 5.31 -1.92 7.66
CA SER A 77 6.28 -1.75 8.74
C SER A 77 7.22 -2.96 8.85
N THR A 78 6.73 -4.16 8.57
CA THR A 78 7.56 -5.38 8.53
C THR A 78 8.51 -5.44 7.35
N ASP A 79 8.26 -4.69 6.27
CA ASP A 79 9.18 -4.57 5.12
C ASP A 79 10.20 -3.44 5.33
N GLY A 80 10.18 -2.76 6.49
CA GLY A 80 11.06 -1.64 6.80
C GLY A 80 10.73 -0.39 5.97
N ILE A 81 9.47 -0.23 5.56
CA ILE A 81 8.90 0.98 4.97
C ILE A 81 8.05 1.68 6.02
#